data_AF-A0A924HYE3-F1
#
_entry.id   AF-A0A924HYE3-F1
#
_cell.length_a   1.000
_cell.length_b   1.000
_cell.length_c   1.000
_cell.angle_alpha   90.00
_cell.angle_beta   90.00
_cell.angle_gamma   90.00
#
_symmetry.space_group_name_H-M   'P 1'
#
loop_
_entity.id
_entity.type
_entity.pdbx_description
1 polymer ?
#
loop_
_entity_poly.entity_id
_entity_poly.type
_entity_poly.pdbx_seq_one_letter_code
_entity_poly.pdbx_strand_id
1 'polypeptide(L)'
;SWWTGKVVEVSDNSSCGTSAVIESGQWEHVYCHMLGKAGRDAQGQYIIDREGDTKIYLDQTITAGSRIGRVGMSGRTTGPHLHWGLKYANQWVDPALVLRAMYAEQSRGPVSINPQ
;
A
#
# COMPACT_ATOMS: atom_id res chain seq x y z
N SER A 1 -9.76 12.02 2.98
CA SER A 1 -8.76 11.19 2.29
C SER A 1 -8.86 9.76 2.82
N TRP A 2 -8.67 8.74 1.97
CA TRP A 2 -8.30 7.37 2.38
C TRP A 2 -6.98 6.95 1.71
N TRP A 3 -6.08 7.92 1.79
CA TRP A 3 -4.64 7.77 1.95
C TRP A 3 -3.78 8.00 0.71
N THR A 4 -3.42 9.28 0.57
CA THR A 4 -2.18 9.71 -0.06
C THR A 4 -1.05 9.57 0.97
N GLY A 5 0.10 9.03 0.57
CA GLY A 5 1.23 8.81 1.46
C GLY A 5 2.55 8.74 0.72
N LYS A 6 3.65 8.53 1.45
CA LYS A 6 5.00 8.39 0.89
C LYS A 6 5.50 6.96 1.04
N VAL A 7 6.11 6.41 -0.01
CA VAL A 7 6.79 5.11 0.07
C VAL A 7 8.02 5.25 0.96
N VAL A 8 8.06 4.55 2.09
CA VAL A 8 9.17 4.59 3.06
C VAL A 8 10.00 3.32 3.08
N GLU A 9 9.50 2.25 2.44
CA GLU A 9 10.26 1.01 2.27
C GLU A 9 9.85 0.32 0.95
N VAL A 10 10.83 -0.29 0.30
CA VAL A 10 10.67 -1.23 -0.83
C VAL A 10 11.64 -2.40 -0.65
N SER A 11 11.16 -3.63 -0.81
CA SER A 11 11.96 -4.84 -0.61
C SER A 11 11.45 -6.01 -1.44
N ASP A 12 12.31 -7.00 -1.73
CA ASP A 12 11.91 -8.32 -2.25
C ASP A 12 12.65 -9.50 -1.62
N ASN A 13 13.44 -9.25 -0.56
CA ASN A 13 14.41 -10.20 -0.02
C ASN A 13 14.06 -10.71 1.39
N SER A 14 12.77 -10.68 1.76
CA SER A 14 12.27 -11.14 3.06
C SER A 14 11.22 -12.26 2.90
N SER A 15 10.71 -12.77 4.01
CA SER A 15 9.56 -13.71 3.99
C SER A 15 8.30 -13.08 3.37
N CYS A 16 8.19 -11.74 3.40
CA CYS A 16 7.13 -10.99 2.74
C CYS A 16 7.25 -10.96 1.20
N GLY A 17 8.39 -11.41 0.64
CA GLY A 17 8.64 -11.28 -0.79
C GLY A 17 8.68 -9.80 -1.23
N THR A 18 8.20 -9.53 -2.44
CA THR A 18 8.08 -8.16 -2.95
C THR A 18 7.06 -7.39 -2.13
N SER A 19 7.53 -6.31 -1.53
CA SER A 19 6.80 -5.53 -0.54
C SER A 19 7.12 -4.04 -0.63
N ALA A 20 6.16 -3.24 -0.13
CA ALA A 20 6.31 -1.81 0.05
C ALA A 20 5.63 -1.38 1.35
N VAL A 21 6.21 -0.36 2.00
CA VAL A 21 5.58 0.33 3.13
C VAL A 21 5.28 1.76 2.73
N ILE A 22 4.04 2.20 2.94
CA ILE A 22 3.58 3.56 2.66
C ILE A 22 3.17 4.23 3.97
N GLU A 23 3.76 5.38 4.25
CA GLU A 23 3.46 6.21 5.41
C GLU A 23 2.47 7.33 5.05
N SER A 24 1.39 7.44 5.83
CA SER A 24 0.35 8.47 5.69
C SER A 24 0.14 9.17 7.04
N GLY A 25 1.05 10.08 7.40
CA GLY A 25 1.07 10.70 8.72
C GLY A 25 1.51 9.68 9.78
N GLN A 26 0.65 9.38 10.76
CA GLN A 26 0.95 8.37 11.79
C GLN A 26 0.62 6.93 11.37
N TRP A 27 0.11 6.76 10.15
CA TRP A 27 -0.27 5.44 9.61
C TRP A 27 0.88 4.85 8.78
N GLU A 28 1.20 3.58 9.02
CA GLU A 28 2.05 2.77 8.15
C GLU A 28 1.23 1.65 7.52
N HIS A 29 1.37 1.49 6.20
CA HIS A 29 0.65 0.48 5.44
C HIS A 29 1.66 -0.44 4.80
N VAL A 30 1.60 -1.71 5.16
CA VAL A 30 2.52 -2.75 4.67
C VAL A 30 1.80 -3.57 3.62
N TYR A 31 2.35 -3.64 2.41
CA TYR A 31 1.85 -4.47 1.32
C TYR A 31 2.90 -5.55 1.03
N CYS A 32 2.55 -6.82 1.17
CA CYS A 32 3.46 -7.95 0.97
C CYS A 32 2.94 -8.94 -0.09
N HIS A 33 3.84 -9.79 -0.56
CA HIS A 33 3.60 -10.86 -1.54
C HIS A 33 3.19 -10.35 -2.93
N MET A 34 3.53 -9.11 -3.26
CA MET A 34 3.19 -8.53 -4.56
C MET A 34 3.95 -9.22 -5.70
N LEU A 35 3.45 -9.06 -6.93
CA LEU A 35 4.22 -9.37 -8.14
C LEU A 35 5.31 -8.33 -8.33
N GLY A 36 6.34 -8.72 -9.08
CA GLY A 36 7.48 -7.87 -9.39
C GLY A 36 8.71 -8.23 -8.60
N LYS A 37 9.69 -7.32 -8.61
CA LYS A 37 10.97 -7.44 -7.90
C LYS A 37 11.45 -6.07 -7.45
N ALA A 38 12.28 -6.03 -6.43
CA ALA A 38 12.98 -4.82 -6.06
C ALA A 38 14.18 -4.58 -6.99
N GLY A 39 14.59 -3.33 -7.11
CA GLY A 39 15.76 -2.94 -7.87
C GLY A 39 16.29 -1.60 -7.38
N ARG A 40 17.40 -1.18 -7.98
CA ARG A 40 18.01 0.13 -7.75
C ARG A 40 18.51 0.68 -9.07
N ASP A 41 18.31 1.98 -9.28
CA ASP A 41 18.89 2.74 -10.38
C ASP A 41 19.40 4.10 -9.87
N ALA A 42 19.69 5.03 -10.77
CA ALA A 42 20.20 6.36 -10.43
C ALA A 42 19.21 7.20 -9.60
N GLN A 43 17.91 6.96 -9.71
CA GLN A 43 16.87 7.66 -8.94
C GLN A 43 16.73 7.08 -7.53
N GLY A 44 16.99 5.78 -7.36
CA GLY A 44 16.98 5.15 -6.04
C GLY A 44 16.50 3.71 -6.09
N GLN A 45 16.05 3.23 -4.93
CA GLN A 45 15.42 1.92 -4.80
C GLN A 45 13.98 1.96 -5.30
N TYR A 46 13.52 0.86 -5.88
CA TYR A 46 12.15 0.73 -6.36
C TYR A 46 11.67 -0.71 -6.27
N ILE A 47 10.36 -0.92 -6.38
CA ILE A 47 9.80 -2.18 -6.88
C ILE A 47 9.25 -1.97 -8.29
N ILE A 48 9.36 -2.99 -9.13
CA ILE A 48 8.85 -2.98 -10.50
C ILE A 48 8.12 -4.28 -10.82
N ASP A 49 6.94 -4.12 -11.41
CA ASP A 49 6.17 -5.15 -12.08
C ASP A 49 6.02 -4.78 -13.55
N ARG A 50 6.84 -5.40 -14.41
CA ARG A 50 6.96 -5.04 -15.84
C ARG A 50 5.69 -5.36 -16.63
N GLU A 51 5.07 -6.50 -16.35
CA GLU A 51 3.82 -6.90 -17.01
C GLU A 51 2.64 -6.04 -16.55
N GLY A 52 2.67 -5.57 -15.31
CA GLY A 52 1.66 -4.68 -14.75
C GLY A 52 1.90 -3.20 -15.03
N ASP A 53 2.95 -2.86 -15.78
CA ASP A 53 3.45 -1.50 -16.04
C ASP A 53 3.44 -0.62 -14.78
N THR A 54 3.95 -1.17 -13.67
CA THR A 54 3.95 -0.47 -12.37
C THR A 54 5.36 -0.45 -11.82
N LYS A 55 5.88 0.76 -11.57
CA LYS A 55 7.15 0.99 -10.89
C LYS A 55 6.94 2.07 -9.84
N ILE A 56 7.23 1.77 -8.58
CA ILE A 56 7.20 2.75 -7.50
C ILE A 56 8.56 2.84 -6.81
N TYR A 57 8.98 4.06 -6.52
CA TYR A 57 10.25 4.36 -5.89
C TYR A 57 10.11 4.58 -4.40
N LEU A 58 11.19 4.29 -3.66
CA LEU A 58 11.39 4.84 -2.32
C LEU A 58 11.26 6.38 -2.37
N ASP A 59 10.68 6.96 -1.33
CA ASP A 59 10.36 8.39 -1.18
C ASP A 59 9.31 8.95 -2.16
N GLN A 60 8.76 8.14 -3.06
CA GLN A 60 7.68 8.56 -3.95
C GLN A 60 6.40 8.87 -3.16
N THR A 61 5.76 10.01 -3.48
CA THR A 61 4.39 10.29 -3.01
C THR A 61 3.38 9.56 -3.89
N ILE A 62 2.50 8.79 -3.25
CA ILE A 62 1.44 8.00 -3.85
C ILE A 62 0.11 8.61 -3.46
N THR A 63 -0.73 8.96 -4.44
CA THR A 63 -2.08 9.45 -4.16
C THR A 63 -3.05 8.30 -3.89
N ALA A 64 -4.08 8.55 -3.09
CA ALA A 64 -5.14 7.56 -2.87
C ALA A 64 -5.73 7.08 -4.22
N GLY A 65 -5.85 5.76 -4.38
CA GLY A 65 -6.34 5.14 -5.62
C GLY A 65 -5.27 4.86 -6.68
N SER A 66 -4.03 5.31 -6.48
CA SER A 66 -2.91 4.95 -7.36
C SER A 66 -2.60 3.45 -7.27
N ARG A 67 -2.30 2.84 -8.43
CA ARG A 67 -1.81 1.47 -8.49
C ARG A 67 -0.36 1.42 -7.98
N ILE A 68 -0.09 0.55 -7.03
CA ILE A 68 1.24 0.35 -6.43
C ILE A 68 1.84 -1.04 -6.71
N GLY A 69 1.03 -1.96 -7.25
CA GLY A 69 1.46 -3.31 -7.61
C GLY A 69 0.27 -4.20 -7.98
N ARG A 70 0.56 -5.46 -8.31
CA ARG A 70 -0.43 -6.52 -8.48
C ARG A 70 -0.27 -7.57 -7.38
N VAL A 71 -1.38 -8.23 -7.02
CA VAL A 71 -1.38 -9.40 -6.12
C VAL A 71 -0.48 -10.49 -6.70
N GLY A 72 0.40 -11.05 -5.86
CA GLY A 72 1.35 -12.08 -6.28
C GLY A 72 1.42 -13.26 -5.32
N MET A 73 2.53 -13.98 -5.41
CA MET A 73 2.87 -15.17 -4.61
C MET A 73 4.37 -15.12 -4.23
N SER A 74 4.98 -13.93 -4.19
CA SER A 74 6.40 -13.80 -3.83
C SER A 74 6.62 -14.05 -2.32
N GLY A 75 7.83 -14.44 -1.94
CA GLY A 75 8.16 -14.75 -0.55
C GLY A 75 7.63 -16.13 -0.10
N ARG A 76 7.35 -16.27 1.19
CA ARG A 76 6.91 -17.55 1.80
C ARG A 76 5.39 -17.65 1.83
N THR A 77 4.79 -18.02 0.70
CA THR A 77 3.34 -18.18 0.55
C THR A 77 2.97 -19.53 -0.06
N THR A 78 1.71 -19.93 0.09
CA THR A 78 1.17 -21.19 -0.47
C THR A 78 0.17 -20.96 -1.61
N GLY A 79 -0.12 -19.71 -1.94
CA GLY A 79 -1.12 -19.32 -2.94
C GLY A 79 -1.15 -17.81 -3.18
N PRO A 80 -1.74 -17.34 -4.30
CA PRO A 80 -1.77 -15.92 -4.61
C PRO A 80 -2.64 -15.15 -3.63
N HIS A 81 -2.08 -14.15 -2.95
CA HIS A 81 -2.82 -13.29 -2.03
C HIS A 81 -2.06 -11.98 -1.76
N LEU A 82 -2.78 -10.98 -1.26
CA LEU A 82 -2.18 -9.77 -0.70
C LEU A 82 -2.17 -9.90 0.81
N HIS A 83 -1.01 -9.76 1.43
CA HIS A 83 -0.95 -9.46 2.85
C HIS A 83 -0.90 -7.94 3.01
N TRP A 84 -1.89 -7.40 3.71
CA TRP A 84 -1.99 -5.97 4.01
C TRP A 84 -2.01 -5.75 5.52
N GLY A 85 -0.95 -5.13 6.04
CA GLY A 85 -0.80 -4.79 7.44
C GLY A 85 -0.94 -3.30 7.67
N LEU A 86 -1.49 -2.92 8.83
CA LEU A 86 -1.63 -1.51 9.22
C LEU A 86 -1.05 -1.28 10.60
N LYS A 87 -0.30 -0.18 10.75
CA LYS A 87 0.03 0.39 12.04
C LYS A 87 -0.46 1.82 12.16
N TYR A 88 -0.86 2.19 13.37
CA TYR A 88 -1.08 3.57 13.76
C TYR A 88 -0.20 3.89 14.96
N ALA A 89 0.59 4.96 14.87
CA ALA A 89 1.53 5.35 15.93
C ALA A 89 2.38 4.16 16.41
N ASN A 90 2.90 3.38 15.45
CA ASN A 90 3.73 2.20 15.66
C ASN A 90 3.04 1.01 16.38
N GLN A 91 1.71 1.01 16.48
CA GLN A 91 0.90 -0.10 17.02
C GLN A 91 0.10 -0.77 15.90
N TRP A 92 0.07 -2.09 15.86
CA TRP A 92 -0.71 -2.84 14.88
C TRP A 92 -2.21 -2.61 15.07
N VAL A 93 -2.90 -2.38 13.96
CA VAL A 93 -4.34 -2.19 13.90
C VAL A 93 -4.94 -3.31 13.06
N ASP A 94 -6.05 -3.88 13.51
CA ASP A 94 -6.83 -4.83 12.70
C ASP A 94 -7.34 -4.11 11.41
N PRO A 95 -6.86 -4.49 10.21
CA PRO A 95 -7.28 -3.84 8.97
C PRO A 95 -8.79 -3.94 8.70
N ALA A 96 -9.47 -4.95 9.27
CA ALA A 96 -10.91 -5.10 9.09
C ALA A 96 -11.69 -3.94 9.74
N LEU A 97 -11.19 -3.36 10.84
CA LEU A 97 -11.81 -2.16 11.46
C LEU A 97 -11.74 -0.96 10.51
N VAL A 98 -10.58 -0.76 9.89
CA VAL A 98 -10.34 0.35 8.96
C VAL A 98 -11.18 0.18 7.70
N LEU A 99 -11.23 -1.03 7.12
CA LEU A 99 -12.08 -1.31 5.95
C LEU A 99 -13.56 -1.03 6.21
N ARG A 100 -14.07 -1.44 7.38
CA ARG A 100 -15.46 -1.15 7.78
C ARG A 100 -15.71 0.35 7.88
N ALA A 101 -14.79 1.10 8.47
CA ALA A 101 -14.89 2.56 8.57
C ALA A 101 -14.87 3.23 7.19
N MET A 102 -13.94 2.84 6.32
CA MET A 102 -13.85 3.34 4.93
C MET A 102 -15.14 3.07 4.16
N TYR A 103 -15.69 1.86 4.26
CA TYR A 103 -16.96 1.50 3.62
C TYR A 103 -18.15 2.30 4.18
N ALA A 104 -18.21 2.48 5.50
CA ALA A 104 -19.25 3.29 6.15
C ALA A 104 -19.19 4.77 5.72
N GLU A 105 -17.99 5.31 5.51
CA GLU A 105 -17.82 6.69 5.04
C GLU A 105 -18.17 6.84 3.55
N GLN A 106 -17.81 5.86 2.71
CA GLN A 106 -18.23 5.80 1.29
C GLN A 106 -19.75 5.75 1.13
N SER A 107 -20.42 4.94 1.95
CA SER A 107 -21.87 4.73 1.88
C SER A 107 -22.69 5.92 2.40
N ARG A 108 -22.09 6.87 3.12
CA ARG A 108 -22.77 8.08 3.61
C ARG A 108 -23.02 9.14 2.54
N GLY A 109 -22.39 9.02 1.36
CA GLY A 109 -22.52 9.99 0.27
C GLY A 109 -22.07 11.42 0.65
N PRO A 110 -22.02 12.37 -0.29
CA PRO A 110 -21.78 13.76 0.07
C PRO A 110 -22.97 14.30 0.86
N VAL A 111 -22.72 14.80 2.07
CA VAL A 111 -23.70 15.61 2.79
C VAL A 111 -23.93 16.88 1.96
N SER A 112 -25.13 17.01 1.38
CA SER A 112 -25.55 18.25 0.76
C SER A 112 -25.76 19.29 1.87
N ILE A 113 -24.71 20.03 2.20
CA ILE A 113 -24.83 21.27 2.95
C ILE A 113 -25.52 22.28 2.04
N ASN A 114 -26.81 22.46 2.24
CA ASN A 114 -27.57 23.55 1.63
C ASN A 114 -27.31 24.80 2.49
N PRO A 115 -26.55 25.80 2.03
CA PRO A 115 -26.51 27.08 2.73
C PRO A 115 -27.83 27.80 2.42
N GLN A 116 -28.65 28.03 3.44
CA GLN A 116 -29.61 29.13 3.41
C GLN A 116 -28.89 30.44 3.75
#